data_AF-A0A1S3GTQ1-F1
#
_entry.id   AF-A0A1S3GTQ1-F1
#
_cell.length_a   1.000
_cell.length_b   1.000
_cell.length_c   1.000
_cell.angle_alpha   90.00
_cell.angle_beta   90.00
_cell.angle_gamma   90.00
#
_symmetry.space_group_name_H-M   'P 1'
#
loop_
_entity.id
_entity.type
_entity.pdbx_description
1 polymer ?
#
loop_
_entity_poly.entity_id
_entity_poly.type
_entity_poly.pdbx_seq_one_letter_code
_entity_poly.pdbx_strand_id
1 'polypeptide(L)'
;GLAKKFGLTPEQFGENLRDSYQRHETEQFPAEPLELAKDYVCSQFPTPEAVLEGARYMVALQIAREPLVRQVLRQTFQERAKLNITPTKKGRKDVDEAHYAYSFKYLKNKPVKELRDDQFLKIGLAEDEGLLTIDISIDMKGVEGYGNDQTYFEEIKQFYYRDEFSHQVQEWNRQRTMAIERALQQFLYVQMAKELKNKLLAEAKEYVIKAQDIETLKKFLLNKKPHVVTVAGENRDAQMLIEDVKRIVHELDQGQQLSSIGVELVDNELAILYMNSKKSEAEFRDYPPVLRQAVSLARRIQDPLIEFAQVCSSDEDILCLKFHPLQEHVVKEELLNALYCEFINRVNEVGVDVNRAIAHPYSQALIQYVCGLGPRKGTHLLK
;
A
#
# COMPACT_ATOMS: atom_id res chain seq x y z
N GLY A 1 -39.25 -15.69 -8.21
CA GLY A 1 -39.53 -14.50 -9.03
C GLY A 1 -38.82 -14.60 -10.37
N LEU A 2 -39.27 -13.83 -11.35
CA LEU A 2 -38.83 -13.87 -12.75
C LEU A 2 -37.30 -13.76 -12.94
N ALA A 3 -36.60 -13.00 -12.10
CA ALA A 3 -35.14 -12.86 -12.14
C ALA A 3 -34.37 -14.19 -12.05
N LYS A 4 -34.86 -15.19 -11.29
CA LYS A 4 -34.22 -16.51 -11.19
C LYS A 4 -34.28 -17.30 -12.50
N LYS A 5 -35.17 -16.93 -13.43
CA LYS A 5 -35.34 -17.61 -14.72
C LYS A 5 -34.36 -17.14 -15.80
N PHE A 6 -33.45 -16.21 -15.46
CA PHE A 6 -32.41 -15.74 -16.39
C PHE A 6 -31.31 -16.79 -16.63
N GLY A 7 -31.30 -17.90 -15.88
CA GLY A 7 -30.48 -19.09 -16.14
C GLY A 7 -29.32 -19.23 -15.17
N LEU A 8 -28.28 -18.39 -15.29
CA LEU A 8 -27.15 -18.42 -14.36
C LEU A 8 -27.43 -17.64 -13.08
N THR A 9 -26.91 -18.14 -11.97
CA THR A 9 -26.77 -17.34 -10.75
C THR A 9 -25.62 -16.32 -10.91
N PRO A 10 -25.63 -15.21 -10.15
CA PRO A 10 -24.54 -14.24 -10.15
C PRO A 10 -23.17 -14.87 -9.83
N GLU A 11 -23.14 -15.84 -8.91
CA GLU A 11 -21.93 -16.58 -8.51
C GLU A 11 -21.39 -17.41 -9.68
N GLN A 12 -22.24 -18.20 -10.35
CA GLN A 12 -21.86 -18.98 -11.53
C GLN A 12 -21.34 -18.10 -12.66
N PHE A 13 -21.97 -16.94 -12.88
CA PHE A 13 -21.48 -15.95 -13.83
C PHE A 13 -20.11 -15.40 -13.41
N GLY A 14 -19.90 -15.11 -12.12
CA GLY A 14 -18.60 -14.73 -11.58
C GLY A 14 -17.51 -15.78 -11.81
N GLU A 15 -17.84 -17.06 -11.66
CA GLU A 15 -16.90 -18.16 -11.96
C GLU A 15 -16.56 -18.23 -13.45
N ASN A 16 -17.56 -18.08 -14.33
CA ASN A 16 -17.33 -18.02 -15.77
C ASN A 16 -16.40 -16.85 -16.14
N LEU A 17 -16.57 -15.68 -15.51
CA LEU A 17 -15.71 -14.51 -15.71
C LEU A 17 -14.28 -14.75 -15.24
N ARG A 18 -14.10 -15.33 -14.06
CA ARG A 18 -12.76 -15.62 -13.51
C ARG A 18 -12.02 -16.60 -14.41
N ASP A 19 -12.69 -17.67 -14.83
CA ASP A 19 -12.07 -18.75 -15.60
C ASP A 19 -11.95 -18.38 -17.10
N SER A 20 -12.51 -17.22 -17.52
CA SER A 20 -12.55 -16.75 -18.92
C SER A 20 -13.11 -17.79 -19.89
N TYR A 21 -14.02 -18.63 -19.39
CA TYR A 21 -14.64 -19.76 -20.08
C TYR A 21 -16.00 -20.06 -19.46
N GLN A 22 -16.95 -20.56 -20.25
CA GLN A 22 -18.26 -20.99 -19.74
C GLN A 22 -18.15 -22.31 -18.95
N ARG A 23 -17.74 -22.22 -17.69
CA ARG A 23 -17.76 -23.36 -16.77
C ARG A 23 -19.18 -23.84 -16.46
N HIS A 24 -20.10 -22.90 -16.33
CA HIS A 24 -21.53 -23.13 -16.13
C HIS A 24 -22.30 -22.66 -17.35
N GLU A 25 -23.07 -23.57 -17.94
CA GLU A 25 -23.97 -23.26 -19.06
C GLU A 25 -25.25 -22.59 -18.56
N THR A 26 -25.80 -21.71 -19.39
CA THR A 26 -27.01 -20.98 -19.02
C THR A 26 -28.24 -21.88 -19.10
N GLU A 27 -28.92 -22.09 -17.97
CA GLU A 27 -30.19 -22.81 -17.95
C GLU A 27 -31.28 -22.04 -18.72
N GLN A 28 -31.96 -22.74 -19.63
CA GLN A 28 -32.95 -22.15 -20.51
C GLN A 28 -34.36 -22.49 -20.03
N PHE A 29 -35.22 -21.48 -19.93
CA PHE A 29 -36.61 -21.68 -19.57
C PHE A 29 -37.46 -21.91 -20.85
N PRO A 30 -38.40 -22.89 -20.83
CA PRO A 30 -39.17 -23.29 -22.01
C PRO A 30 -40.28 -22.31 -22.45
N ALA A 31 -40.49 -21.22 -21.71
CA ALA A 31 -41.43 -20.16 -22.07
C ALA A 31 -40.68 -18.86 -22.38
N GLU A 32 -41.22 -18.05 -23.28
CA GLU A 32 -40.64 -16.75 -23.63
C GLU A 32 -40.68 -15.78 -22.43
N PRO A 33 -39.71 -14.85 -22.31
CA PRO A 33 -39.65 -13.94 -21.17
C PRO A 33 -40.93 -13.12 -20.98
N LEU A 34 -41.53 -12.64 -22.08
CA LEU A 34 -42.71 -11.78 -22.04
C LEU A 34 -43.96 -12.53 -21.58
N GLU A 35 -44.14 -13.77 -22.04
CA GLU A 35 -45.24 -14.64 -21.59
C GLU A 35 -45.14 -14.92 -20.08
N LEU A 36 -43.94 -15.24 -19.60
CA LEU A 36 -43.71 -15.44 -18.17
C LEU A 36 -43.90 -14.18 -17.34
N ALA A 37 -43.68 -13.01 -17.92
CA ALA A 37 -43.85 -11.75 -17.22
C ALA A 37 -45.33 -11.41 -16.96
N LYS A 38 -46.26 -11.92 -17.77
CA LYS A 38 -47.71 -11.75 -17.56
C LYS A 38 -48.18 -12.28 -16.21
N ASP A 39 -47.58 -13.39 -15.75
CA ASP A 39 -47.91 -14.02 -14.46
C ASP A 39 -47.53 -13.16 -13.23
N TYR A 40 -46.72 -12.11 -13.41
CA TYR A 40 -46.21 -11.25 -12.34
C TYR A 40 -46.70 -9.79 -12.43
N VAL A 41 -47.69 -9.50 -13.29
CA VAL A 41 -48.31 -8.17 -13.38
C VAL A 41 -49.01 -7.83 -12.07
N CYS A 42 -48.75 -6.64 -11.54
CA CYS A 42 -49.33 -6.17 -10.29
C CYS A 42 -49.48 -4.64 -10.29
N SER A 43 -50.04 -4.07 -9.21
CA SER A 43 -50.24 -2.62 -9.09
C SER A 43 -48.95 -1.79 -9.23
N GLN A 44 -47.79 -2.36 -8.90
CA GLN A 44 -46.48 -1.71 -9.04
C GLN A 44 -45.86 -1.90 -10.44
N PHE A 45 -46.23 -2.98 -11.14
CA PHE A 45 -45.75 -3.31 -12.49
C PHE A 45 -46.94 -3.60 -13.40
N PRO A 46 -47.56 -2.55 -13.98
CA PRO A 46 -48.85 -2.67 -14.65
C PRO A 46 -48.79 -3.37 -16.02
N THR A 47 -47.60 -3.52 -16.62
CA THR A 47 -47.41 -4.20 -17.91
C THR A 47 -46.35 -5.29 -17.81
N PRO A 48 -46.43 -6.36 -18.65
CA PRO A 48 -45.40 -7.40 -18.71
C PRO A 48 -44.00 -6.85 -19.01
N GLU A 49 -43.89 -5.77 -19.79
CA GLU A 49 -42.63 -5.09 -20.07
C GLU A 49 -42.06 -4.41 -18.83
N ALA A 50 -42.91 -3.80 -18.00
CA ALA A 50 -42.49 -3.20 -16.73
C ALA A 50 -42.00 -4.28 -15.75
N VAL A 51 -42.64 -5.45 -15.72
CA VAL A 51 -42.18 -6.62 -14.95
C VAL A 51 -40.80 -7.08 -15.44
N LEU A 52 -40.60 -7.20 -16.76
CA LEU A 52 -39.30 -7.57 -17.33
C LEU A 52 -38.21 -6.55 -17.00
N GLU A 53 -38.52 -5.27 -17.08
CA GLU A 53 -37.58 -4.20 -16.72
C GLU A 53 -37.18 -4.27 -15.25
N GLY A 54 -38.14 -4.51 -14.35
CA GLY A 54 -37.87 -4.75 -12.93
C GLY A 54 -37.02 -6.01 -12.70
N ALA A 55 -37.29 -7.09 -13.42
CA ALA A 55 -36.49 -8.32 -13.36
C ALA A 55 -35.05 -8.10 -13.86
N ARG A 56 -34.87 -7.40 -14.99
CA ARG A 56 -33.55 -7.01 -15.51
C ARG A 56 -32.78 -6.16 -14.49
N TYR A 57 -33.43 -5.18 -13.89
CA TYR A 57 -32.82 -4.37 -12.83
C TYR A 57 -32.36 -5.23 -11.64
N MET A 58 -33.20 -6.17 -11.21
CA MET A 58 -32.86 -7.06 -10.10
C MET A 58 -31.66 -7.95 -10.44
N VAL A 59 -31.63 -8.56 -11.63
CA VAL A 59 -30.49 -9.37 -12.09
C VAL A 59 -29.23 -8.52 -12.18
N ALA A 60 -29.31 -7.33 -12.77
CA ALA A 60 -28.19 -6.40 -12.88
C ALA A 60 -27.63 -6.01 -11.50
N LEU A 61 -28.51 -5.76 -10.53
CA LEU A 61 -28.13 -5.43 -9.16
C LEU A 61 -27.47 -6.61 -8.44
N GLN A 62 -27.97 -7.84 -8.66
CA GLN A 62 -27.39 -9.05 -8.08
C GLN A 62 -25.98 -9.29 -8.61
N ILE A 63 -25.78 -9.21 -9.94
CA ILE A 63 -24.47 -9.31 -10.58
C ILE A 63 -23.53 -8.22 -10.06
N ALA A 64 -23.99 -6.98 -9.96
CA ALA A 64 -23.17 -5.86 -9.48
C ALA A 64 -22.74 -5.97 -8.01
N ARG A 65 -23.48 -6.74 -7.20
CA ARG A 65 -23.20 -6.99 -5.79
C ARG A 65 -22.40 -8.27 -5.54
N GLU A 66 -22.21 -9.10 -6.56
CA GLU A 66 -21.50 -10.37 -6.42
C GLU A 66 -19.99 -10.16 -6.20
N PRO A 67 -19.40 -10.63 -5.09
CA PRO A 67 -18.00 -10.38 -4.76
C PRO A 67 -17.01 -10.83 -5.84
N LEU A 68 -17.23 -12.01 -6.42
CA LEU A 68 -16.33 -12.58 -7.43
C LEU A 68 -16.35 -11.75 -8.73
N VAL A 69 -17.53 -11.37 -9.20
CA VAL A 69 -17.71 -10.48 -10.36
C VAL A 69 -16.97 -9.16 -10.12
N ARG A 70 -17.14 -8.55 -8.94
CA ARG A 70 -16.48 -7.29 -8.57
C ARG A 70 -14.96 -7.43 -8.52
N GLN A 71 -14.45 -8.54 -7.99
CA GLN A 71 -13.02 -8.80 -7.90
C GLN A 71 -12.38 -8.89 -9.29
N VAL A 72 -12.94 -9.71 -10.18
CA VAL A 72 -12.44 -9.89 -11.56
C VAL A 72 -12.51 -8.57 -12.30
N LEU A 73 -13.66 -7.89 -12.27
CA LEU A 73 -13.84 -6.61 -12.96
C LEU A 73 -12.90 -5.54 -12.44
N ARG A 74 -12.66 -5.47 -11.12
CA ARG A 74 -11.70 -4.51 -10.56
C ARG A 74 -10.31 -4.75 -11.14
N GLN A 75 -9.85 -6.00 -11.17
CA GLN A 75 -8.54 -6.32 -11.73
C GLN A 75 -8.47 -5.94 -13.22
N THR A 76 -9.42 -6.40 -14.03
CA THR A 76 -9.43 -6.10 -15.46
C THR A 76 -9.56 -4.59 -15.74
N PHE A 77 -10.36 -3.87 -14.95
CA PHE A 77 -10.50 -2.43 -15.07
C PHE A 77 -9.19 -1.71 -14.72
N GLN A 78 -8.50 -2.07 -13.64
CA GLN A 78 -7.18 -1.51 -13.33
C GLN A 78 -6.14 -1.80 -14.43
N GLU A 79 -6.27 -2.95 -15.10
CA GLU A 79 -5.33 -3.36 -16.13
C GLU A 79 -5.55 -2.71 -17.49
N ARG A 80 -6.81 -2.49 -17.88
CA ARG A 80 -7.19 -2.03 -19.21
C ARG A 80 -7.71 -0.58 -19.24
N ALA A 81 -8.01 0.02 -18.09
CA ALA A 81 -8.57 1.37 -18.02
C ALA A 81 -7.69 2.40 -18.72
N LYS A 82 -8.37 3.30 -19.42
CA LYS A 82 -7.81 4.42 -20.15
C LYS A 82 -8.40 5.70 -19.61
N LEU A 83 -7.53 6.70 -19.49
CA LEU A 83 -7.85 8.04 -19.08
C LEU A 83 -8.18 8.90 -20.31
N ASN A 84 -9.32 9.58 -20.22
CA ASN A 84 -9.77 10.60 -21.15
C ASN A 84 -9.97 11.91 -20.39
N ILE A 85 -9.47 13.00 -20.96
CA ILE A 85 -9.57 14.35 -20.43
C ILE A 85 -10.33 15.21 -21.42
N THR A 86 -11.38 15.87 -20.94
CA THR A 86 -12.13 16.83 -21.73
C THR A 86 -12.05 18.21 -21.06
N PRO A 87 -11.62 19.26 -21.77
CA PRO A 87 -11.53 20.58 -21.17
C PRO A 87 -12.91 21.22 -21.09
N THR A 88 -13.19 21.88 -19.96
CA THR A 88 -14.41 22.65 -19.74
C THR A 88 -14.37 23.95 -20.55
N LYS A 89 -15.48 24.70 -20.56
CA LYS A 89 -15.50 26.06 -21.15
C LYS A 89 -14.43 26.96 -20.53
N LYS A 90 -14.21 26.83 -19.22
CA LYS A 90 -13.18 27.56 -18.47
C LYS A 90 -11.78 27.11 -18.92
N GLY A 91 -11.50 25.80 -18.91
CA GLY A 91 -10.16 25.32 -19.29
C GLY A 91 -9.80 25.56 -20.75
N ARG A 92 -10.76 25.66 -21.67
CA ARG A 92 -10.46 26.05 -23.06
C ARG A 92 -9.98 27.50 -23.19
N LYS A 93 -10.43 28.38 -22.30
CA LYS A 93 -10.09 29.80 -22.30
C LYS A 93 -8.84 30.09 -21.47
N ASP A 94 -8.76 29.49 -20.30
CA ASP A 94 -7.77 29.85 -19.28
C ASP A 94 -6.47 29.02 -19.39
N VAL A 95 -6.50 27.85 -20.04
CA VAL A 95 -5.31 27.00 -20.24
C VAL A 95 -4.60 27.34 -21.55
N ASP A 96 -3.71 28.31 -21.48
CA ASP A 96 -2.77 28.70 -22.54
C ASP A 96 -1.52 27.79 -22.60
N GLU A 97 -0.61 28.05 -23.53
CA GLU A 97 0.61 27.25 -23.75
C GLU A 97 1.57 27.23 -22.55
N ALA A 98 1.52 28.24 -21.68
CA ALA A 98 2.37 28.34 -20.50
C ALA A 98 1.76 27.63 -19.28
N HIS A 99 0.46 27.35 -19.30
CA HIS A 99 -0.24 26.71 -18.20
C HIS A 99 0.17 25.23 -18.05
N TYR A 100 0.39 24.78 -16.81
CA TYR A 100 0.87 23.42 -16.52
C TYR A 100 -0.06 22.31 -17.09
N ALA A 101 -1.36 22.61 -17.18
CA ALA A 101 -2.38 21.71 -17.70
C ALA A 101 -2.45 21.62 -19.23
N TYR A 102 -1.72 22.47 -19.97
CA TYR A 102 -1.79 22.52 -21.43
C TYR A 102 -1.40 21.19 -22.09
N SER A 103 -0.39 20.53 -21.55
CA SER A 103 0.16 19.28 -22.09
C SER A 103 -0.83 18.11 -22.07
N PHE A 104 -1.85 18.15 -21.21
CA PHE A 104 -2.81 17.06 -21.03
C PHE A 104 -4.29 17.47 -21.20
N LYS A 105 -4.59 18.73 -21.52
CA LYS A 105 -5.99 19.22 -21.63
C LYS A 105 -6.86 18.50 -22.68
N TYR A 106 -6.25 17.78 -23.62
CA TYR A 106 -6.93 16.98 -24.65
C TYR A 106 -6.49 15.51 -24.66
N LEU A 107 -6.02 15.00 -23.52
CA LEU A 107 -5.55 13.62 -23.42
C LEU A 107 -6.69 12.62 -23.72
N LYS A 108 -6.46 11.67 -24.61
CA LYS A 108 -7.43 10.63 -24.96
C LYS A 108 -6.79 9.25 -24.93
N ASN A 109 -7.57 8.27 -24.46
CA ASN A 109 -7.22 6.85 -24.44
C ASN A 109 -5.85 6.53 -23.81
N LYS A 110 -5.35 7.35 -22.88
CA LYS A 110 -4.05 7.09 -22.22
C LYS A 110 -4.18 5.93 -21.25
N PRO A 111 -3.45 4.82 -21.39
CA PRO A 111 -3.50 3.74 -20.43
C PRO A 111 -3.18 4.23 -19.01
N VAL A 112 -4.05 3.92 -18.04
CA VAL A 112 -3.87 4.37 -16.65
C VAL A 112 -2.57 3.85 -16.05
N LYS A 113 -2.16 2.62 -16.41
CA LYS A 113 -0.89 2.02 -15.99
C LYS A 113 0.36 2.79 -16.42
N GLU A 114 0.26 3.64 -17.43
CA GLU A 114 1.39 4.45 -17.91
C GLU A 114 1.50 5.79 -17.19
N LEU A 115 0.53 6.14 -16.34
CA LEU A 115 0.65 7.30 -15.46
C LEU A 115 1.73 7.01 -14.42
N ARG A 116 2.67 7.95 -14.31
CA ARG A 116 3.79 7.88 -13.37
C ARG A 116 3.85 9.15 -12.55
N ASP A 117 4.55 9.07 -11.42
CA ASP A 117 4.98 10.22 -10.63
C ASP A 117 3.79 11.10 -10.20
N ASP A 118 3.90 12.42 -10.43
CA ASP A 118 2.91 13.42 -10.05
C ASP A 118 1.86 13.72 -11.14
N GLN A 119 1.87 12.98 -12.26
CA GLN A 119 1.03 13.28 -13.43
C GLN A 119 -0.46 13.29 -13.06
N PHE A 120 -0.93 12.26 -12.35
CA PHE A 120 -2.35 12.18 -12.00
C PHE A 120 -2.76 13.21 -10.95
N LEU A 121 -1.83 13.63 -10.08
CA LEU A 121 -2.08 14.71 -9.13
C LEU A 121 -2.33 16.04 -9.85
N LYS A 122 -1.50 16.38 -10.85
CA LYS A 122 -1.70 17.57 -11.69
C LYS A 122 -3.04 17.56 -12.40
N ILE A 123 -3.45 16.40 -12.91
CA ILE A 123 -4.75 16.22 -13.57
C ILE A 123 -5.90 16.42 -12.57
N GLY A 124 -5.79 15.84 -11.36
CA GLY A 124 -6.76 16.04 -10.29
C GLY A 124 -6.90 17.50 -9.86
N LEU A 125 -5.78 18.22 -9.70
CA LEU A 125 -5.79 19.66 -9.39
C LEU A 125 -6.53 20.47 -10.47
N ALA A 126 -6.25 20.20 -11.74
CA ALA A 126 -6.92 20.89 -12.85
C ALA A 126 -8.44 20.58 -12.92
N GLU A 127 -8.86 19.38 -12.47
CA GLU A 127 -10.28 19.05 -12.32
C GLU A 127 -10.93 19.81 -11.16
N ASP A 128 -10.26 19.88 -10.00
CA ASP A 128 -10.72 20.62 -8.82
C ASP A 128 -10.85 22.14 -9.11
N GLU A 129 -9.96 22.68 -9.94
CA GLU A 129 -10.03 24.06 -10.45
C GLU A 129 -11.13 24.28 -11.52
N GLY A 130 -11.79 23.21 -11.95
CA GLY A 130 -12.84 23.22 -12.95
C GLY A 130 -12.35 23.46 -14.38
N LEU A 131 -11.06 23.24 -14.67
CA LEU A 131 -10.47 23.43 -16.00
C LEU A 131 -10.79 22.25 -16.93
N LEU A 132 -10.91 21.05 -16.38
CA LEU A 132 -11.16 19.83 -17.15
C LEU A 132 -12.06 18.86 -16.39
N THR A 133 -12.52 17.82 -17.08
CA THR A 133 -13.24 16.68 -16.50
C THR A 133 -12.49 15.40 -16.80
N ILE A 134 -12.34 14.54 -15.79
CA ILE A 134 -11.69 13.24 -15.91
C ILE A 134 -12.74 12.17 -16.20
N ASP A 135 -12.50 11.39 -17.23
CA ASP A 135 -13.29 10.21 -17.58
C ASP A 135 -12.37 8.99 -17.68
N ILE A 136 -12.64 7.96 -16.89
CA ILE A 136 -11.88 6.71 -16.88
C ILE A 136 -12.79 5.61 -17.44
N SER A 137 -12.42 5.07 -18.59
CA SER A 137 -13.19 4.02 -19.28
C SER A 137 -12.31 2.83 -19.58
N ILE A 138 -12.91 1.63 -19.64
CA ILE A 138 -12.19 0.40 -20.01
C ILE A 138 -11.95 0.32 -21.52
N ASP A 139 -12.97 0.69 -22.31
CA ASP A 139 -12.92 0.67 -23.76
C ASP A 139 -12.41 2.00 -24.34
N MET A 140 -11.95 1.96 -25.59
CA MET A 140 -11.52 3.17 -26.31
C MET A 140 -12.72 4.06 -26.63
N LYS A 141 -12.57 5.37 -26.45
CA LYS A 141 -13.54 6.36 -26.91
C LYS A 141 -13.11 6.97 -28.24
N GLY A 142 -14.05 7.04 -29.20
CA GLY A 142 -13.88 7.77 -30.46
C GLY A 142 -13.02 7.07 -31.52
N VAL A 143 -12.88 5.75 -31.44
CA VAL A 143 -12.25 4.91 -32.47
C VAL A 143 -13.33 3.96 -32.96
N GLU A 144 -14.22 4.43 -33.82
CA GLU A 144 -15.16 3.57 -34.54
C GLU A 144 -14.48 3.15 -35.85
N GLY A 145 -14.24 1.85 -36.06
CA GLY A 145 -13.81 1.32 -37.37
C GLY A 145 -12.31 1.11 -37.60
N TYR A 146 -11.46 1.04 -36.56
CA TYR A 146 -10.05 0.63 -36.69
C TYR A 146 -9.72 -0.50 -35.70
N GLY A 147 -9.59 -1.73 -36.22
CA GLY A 147 -9.28 -2.94 -35.44
C GLY A 147 -10.55 -3.69 -34.99
N ASN A 148 -10.39 -4.92 -34.47
CA ASN A 148 -11.49 -5.65 -33.84
C ASN A 148 -12.04 -4.78 -32.70
N ASP A 149 -13.14 -4.08 -32.93
CA ASP A 149 -13.93 -3.29 -31.96
C ASP A 149 -14.62 -4.21 -30.93
N GLN A 150 -13.92 -5.24 -30.45
CA GLN A 150 -14.37 -6.04 -29.32
C GLN A 150 -14.16 -5.23 -28.06
N THR A 151 -15.24 -4.60 -27.62
CA THR A 151 -15.31 -3.99 -26.29
C THR A 151 -15.25 -5.09 -25.23
N TYR A 152 -14.83 -4.74 -24.03
CA TYR A 152 -14.84 -5.70 -22.93
C TYR A 152 -16.24 -6.22 -22.60
N PHE A 153 -17.28 -5.43 -22.88
CA PHE A 153 -18.68 -5.88 -22.81
C PHE A 153 -18.96 -7.03 -23.79
N GLU A 154 -18.42 -6.95 -25.01
CA GLU A 154 -18.57 -7.97 -26.05
C GLU A 154 -17.83 -9.28 -25.73
N GLU A 155 -16.76 -9.20 -24.93
CA GLU A 155 -16.10 -10.38 -24.34
C GLU A 155 -16.98 -11.00 -23.24
N ILE A 156 -17.44 -10.18 -22.29
CA ILE A 156 -18.22 -10.62 -21.12
C ILE A 156 -19.55 -11.25 -21.50
N LYS A 157 -20.26 -10.67 -22.48
CA LYS A 157 -21.60 -11.14 -22.86
C LYS A 157 -21.58 -12.61 -23.26
N GLN A 158 -20.47 -13.08 -23.84
CA GLN A 158 -20.31 -14.46 -24.27
C GLN A 158 -20.40 -15.41 -23.10
N PHE A 159 -20.00 -15.02 -21.89
CA PHE A 159 -20.02 -15.89 -20.70
C PHE A 159 -21.39 -16.05 -20.03
N TYR A 160 -22.41 -15.31 -20.50
CA TYR A 160 -23.80 -15.44 -20.06
C TYR A 160 -24.75 -15.78 -21.23
N TYR A 161 -24.18 -16.00 -22.41
CA TYR A 161 -24.92 -16.32 -23.63
C TYR A 161 -25.15 -17.83 -23.75
N ARG A 162 -26.22 -18.21 -24.42
CA ARG A 162 -26.42 -19.59 -24.90
C ARG A 162 -26.41 -19.58 -26.42
N ASP A 163 -25.55 -20.39 -27.03
CA ASP A 163 -25.34 -20.44 -28.48
C ASP A 163 -26.38 -21.33 -29.17
N GLU A 164 -27.64 -20.86 -29.19
CA GLU A 164 -28.73 -21.50 -29.92
C GLU A 164 -29.57 -20.47 -30.69
N PHE A 165 -30.05 -20.86 -31.88
CA PHE A 165 -30.76 -19.98 -32.82
C PHE A 165 -32.28 -19.96 -32.65
N SER A 166 -32.83 -20.65 -31.64
CA SER A 166 -34.27 -20.64 -31.42
C SER A 166 -34.76 -19.23 -31.03
N HIS A 167 -35.93 -18.81 -31.53
CA HIS A 167 -36.50 -17.49 -31.25
C HIS A 167 -36.55 -17.19 -29.74
N GLN A 168 -36.95 -18.20 -28.96
CA GLN A 168 -36.99 -18.12 -27.51
C GLN A 168 -35.62 -17.87 -26.87
N VAL A 169 -34.58 -18.60 -27.30
CA VAL A 169 -33.23 -18.42 -26.75
C VAL A 169 -32.70 -17.03 -27.10
N GLN A 170 -32.94 -16.56 -28.32
CA GLN A 170 -32.56 -15.21 -28.75
C GLN A 170 -33.25 -14.13 -27.90
N GLU A 171 -34.53 -14.28 -27.58
CA GLU A 171 -35.24 -13.33 -26.75
C GLU A 171 -34.74 -13.33 -25.30
N TRP A 172 -34.45 -14.50 -24.73
CA TRP A 172 -33.81 -14.59 -23.40
C TRP A 172 -32.40 -13.99 -23.40
N ASN A 173 -31.60 -14.28 -24.43
CA ASN A 173 -30.27 -13.70 -24.61
C ASN A 173 -30.34 -12.17 -24.70
N ARG A 174 -31.34 -11.60 -25.38
CA ARG A 174 -31.59 -10.15 -25.40
C ARG A 174 -31.80 -9.60 -23.99
N GLN A 175 -32.62 -10.26 -23.17
CA GLN A 175 -32.85 -9.84 -21.79
C GLN A 175 -31.58 -9.92 -20.92
N ARG A 176 -30.78 -10.99 -21.07
CA ARG A 176 -29.50 -11.18 -20.37
C ARG A 176 -28.50 -10.09 -20.75
N THR A 177 -28.32 -9.82 -22.04
CA THR A 177 -27.43 -8.77 -22.56
C THR A 177 -27.79 -7.40 -21.96
N MET A 178 -29.07 -7.03 -21.97
CA MET A 178 -29.52 -5.77 -21.39
C MET A 178 -29.29 -5.70 -19.87
N ALA A 179 -29.43 -6.83 -19.16
CA ALA A 179 -29.15 -6.89 -17.73
C ALA A 179 -27.64 -6.73 -17.42
N ILE A 180 -26.77 -7.38 -18.20
CA ILE A 180 -25.30 -7.24 -18.06
C ILE A 180 -24.86 -5.81 -18.39
N GLU A 181 -25.36 -5.27 -19.50
CA GLU A 181 -25.02 -3.91 -19.93
C GLU A 181 -25.38 -2.91 -18.83
N ARG A 182 -26.58 -3.05 -18.25
CA ARG A 182 -26.99 -2.25 -17.10
C ARG A 182 -26.10 -2.48 -15.88
N ALA A 183 -25.76 -3.73 -15.58
CA ALA A 183 -24.90 -4.07 -14.45
C ALA A 183 -23.54 -3.35 -14.54
N LEU A 184 -22.94 -3.39 -15.73
CA LEU A 184 -21.65 -2.78 -16.03
C LEU A 184 -21.74 -1.26 -16.04
N GLN A 185 -22.60 -0.68 -16.89
CA GLN A 185 -22.63 0.76 -17.13
C GLN A 185 -23.19 1.57 -15.96
N GLN A 186 -24.24 1.09 -15.28
CA GLN A 186 -24.91 1.87 -14.22
C GLN A 186 -24.32 1.63 -12.82
N PHE A 187 -23.72 0.45 -12.57
CA PHE A 187 -23.23 0.10 -11.23
C PHE A 187 -21.72 -0.13 -11.21
N LEU A 188 -21.21 -1.09 -11.97
CA LEU A 188 -19.84 -1.58 -11.80
C LEU A 188 -18.81 -0.58 -12.31
N TYR A 189 -18.87 -0.13 -13.57
CA TYR A 189 -17.90 0.81 -14.14
C TYR A 189 -17.87 2.15 -13.41
N VAL A 190 -19.01 2.68 -12.98
CA VAL A 190 -19.08 3.91 -12.18
C VAL A 190 -18.30 3.75 -10.86
N GLN A 191 -18.49 2.62 -10.18
CA GLN A 191 -17.79 2.33 -8.93
C GLN A 191 -16.30 2.07 -9.15
N MET A 192 -15.93 1.28 -10.18
CA MET A 192 -14.53 0.96 -10.48
C MET A 192 -13.74 2.20 -10.92
N ALA A 193 -14.35 3.07 -11.73
CA ALA A 193 -13.74 4.35 -12.13
C ALA A 193 -13.48 5.25 -10.91
N LYS A 194 -14.45 5.34 -10.00
CA LYS A 194 -14.30 6.12 -8.75
C LYS A 194 -13.22 5.54 -7.83
N GLU A 195 -13.21 4.22 -7.65
CA GLU A 195 -12.22 3.52 -6.83
C GLU A 195 -10.81 3.71 -7.41
N LEU A 196 -10.64 3.51 -8.72
CA LEU A 196 -9.36 3.68 -9.42
C LEU A 196 -8.87 5.12 -9.35
N LYS A 197 -9.75 6.11 -9.58
CA LYS A 197 -9.41 7.54 -9.44
C LYS A 197 -8.86 7.86 -8.05
N ASN A 198 -9.52 7.36 -6.99
CA ASN A 198 -9.06 7.59 -5.62
C ASN A 198 -7.70 6.94 -5.36
N LYS A 199 -7.49 5.71 -5.86
CA LYS A 199 -6.21 4.99 -5.76
C LYS A 199 -5.07 5.76 -6.44
N LEU A 200 -5.27 6.20 -7.68
CA LEU A 200 -4.25 6.96 -8.42
C LEU A 200 -3.92 8.30 -7.75
N LEU A 201 -4.91 8.98 -7.16
CA LEU A 201 -4.65 10.21 -6.41
C LEU A 201 -3.83 9.94 -5.15
N ALA A 202 -4.10 8.85 -4.43
CA ALA A 202 -3.33 8.48 -3.24
C ALA A 202 -1.87 8.16 -3.61
N GLU A 203 -1.67 7.31 -4.63
CA GLU A 203 -0.34 6.93 -5.13
C GLU A 203 0.47 8.14 -5.61
N ALA A 204 -0.15 9.04 -6.38
CA ALA A 204 0.53 10.25 -6.85
C ALA A 204 0.89 11.22 -5.71
N LYS A 205 0.05 11.34 -4.67
CA LYS A 205 0.36 12.14 -3.47
C LYS A 205 1.52 11.56 -2.68
N GLU A 206 1.49 10.25 -2.45
CA GLU A 206 2.56 9.54 -1.73
C GLU A 206 3.90 9.69 -2.46
N TYR A 207 3.91 9.61 -3.79
CA TYR A 207 5.10 9.85 -4.59
C TYR A 207 5.69 11.24 -4.36
N VAL A 208 4.86 12.30 -4.38
CA VAL A 208 5.33 13.69 -4.20
C VAL A 208 5.94 13.88 -2.80
N ILE A 209 5.31 13.31 -1.77
CA ILE A 209 5.84 13.35 -0.40
C ILE A 209 7.19 12.65 -0.34
N LYS A 210 7.27 11.43 -0.90
CA LYS A 210 8.52 10.65 -0.95
C LYS A 210 9.64 11.39 -1.68
N ALA A 211 9.34 12.04 -2.80
CA ALA A 211 10.32 12.82 -3.55
C ALA A 211 10.88 14.00 -2.73
N GLN A 212 10.02 14.68 -1.97
CA GLN A 212 10.43 15.76 -1.07
C GLN A 212 11.28 15.26 0.12
N ASP A 213 10.94 14.09 0.67
CA ASP A 213 11.70 13.47 1.76
C ASP A 213 13.10 13.05 1.31
N ILE A 214 13.22 12.50 0.10
CA ILE A 214 14.51 12.16 -0.52
C ILE A 214 15.41 13.39 -0.61
N GLU A 215 14.88 14.53 -1.08
CA GLU A 215 15.66 15.77 -1.19
C GLU A 215 16.06 16.32 0.18
N THR A 216 15.17 16.20 1.17
CA THR A 216 15.44 16.60 2.56
C THR A 216 16.55 15.74 3.17
N LEU A 217 16.51 14.43 2.94
CA LEU A 217 17.54 13.49 3.38
C LEU A 217 18.89 13.79 2.70
N LYS A 218 18.91 14.08 1.39
CA LYS A 218 20.14 14.50 0.68
C LYS A 218 20.78 15.72 1.34
N LYS A 219 19.98 16.76 1.62
CA LYS A 219 20.46 17.96 2.32
C LYS A 219 21.00 17.65 3.72
N PHE A 220 20.33 16.77 4.45
CA PHE A 220 20.78 16.34 5.77
C PHE A 220 22.14 15.61 5.73
N LEU A 221 22.30 14.67 4.79
CA LEU A 221 23.55 13.92 4.59
C LEU A 221 24.70 14.85 4.18
N LEU A 222 24.45 15.82 3.30
CA LEU A 222 25.46 16.80 2.86
C LEU A 222 25.91 17.73 4.00
N ASN A 223 24.99 18.10 4.89
CA ASN A 223 25.29 18.95 6.04
C ASN A 223 26.08 18.19 7.12
N LYS A 224 25.62 16.97 7.47
CA LYS A 224 26.22 16.19 8.56
C LYS A 224 27.46 15.40 8.16
N LYS A 225 27.60 15.05 6.88
CA LYS A 225 28.70 14.25 6.33
C LYS A 225 29.00 12.99 7.16
N PRO A 226 28.00 12.11 7.38
CA PRO A 226 28.21 10.92 8.20
C PRO A 226 29.11 9.90 7.47
N HIS A 227 29.86 9.10 8.23
CA HIS A 227 30.63 7.96 7.70
C HIS A 227 29.76 6.71 7.55
N VAL A 228 28.69 6.61 8.34
CA VAL A 228 27.76 5.48 8.35
C VAL A 228 26.34 5.97 8.60
N VAL A 229 25.37 5.33 7.95
CA VAL A 229 23.94 5.51 8.14
C VAL A 229 23.37 4.15 8.56
N THR A 230 22.66 4.14 9.69
CA THR A 230 22.02 2.94 10.21
C THR A 230 20.52 3.03 10.00
N VAL A 231 19.93 1.96 9.48
CA VAL A 231 18.49 1.79 9.36
C VAL A 231 18.08 0.58 10.19
N ALA A 232 16.93 0.66 10.85
CA ALA A 232 16.28 -0.48 11.47
C ALA A 232 14.80 -0.45 11.11
N GLY A 233 14.14 -1.60 11.17
CA GLY A 233 12.71 -1.68 10.97
C GLY A 233 12.14 -3.04 11.34
N GLU A 234 10.84 -3.07 11.53
CA GLU A 234 10.10 -4.23 12.03
C GLU A 234 9.38 -4.99 10.90
N ASN A 235 9.33 -4.39 9.71
CA ASN A 235 8.61 -4.89 8.56
C ASN A 235 9.50 -4.99 7.32
N ARG A 236 8.99 -5.70 6.31
CA ARG A 236 9.69 -5.83 5.02
C ARG A 236 9.84 -4.49 4.30
N ASP A 237 8.99 -3.51 4.58
CA ASP A 237 9.09 -2.17 3.99
C ASP A 237 10.40 -1.48 4.36
N ALA A 238 10.98 -1.79 5.52
CA ALA A 238 12.32 -1.34 5.90
C ALA A 238 13.42 -1.80 4.93
N GLN A 239 13.23 -2.95 4.26
CA GLN A 239 14.13 -3.40 3.20
C GLN A 239 14.01 -2.53 1.94
N MET A 240 12.82 -2.03 1.62
CA MET A 240 12.67 -1.08 0.51
C MET A 240 13.31 0.27 0.88
N LEU A 241 13.15 0.71 2.13
CA LEU A 241 13.74 1.94 2.62
C LEU A 241 15.28 1.90 2.60
N ILE A 242 15.90 0.81 3.04
CA ILE A 242 17.37 0.71 3.01
C ILE A 242 17.92 0.75 1.59
N GLU A 243 17.24 0.11 0.63
CA GLU A 243 17.64 0.17 -0.78
C GLU A 243 17.47 1.58 -1.36
N ASP A 244 16.40 2.30 -0.97
CA ASP A 244 16.24 3.71 -1.31
C ASP A 244 17.35 4.58 -0.71
N VAL A 245 17.73 4.38 0.55
CA VAL A 245 18.84 5.10 1.20
C VAL A 245 20.18 4.80 0.54
N LYS A 246 20.47 3.52 0.22
CA LYS A 246 21.67 3.12 -0.52
C LYS A 246 21.74 3.79 -1.88
N ARG A 247 20.63 3.85 -2.62
CA ARG A 247 20.55 4.56 -3.90
C ARG A 247 20.87 6.04 -3.73
N ILE A 248 20.28 6.70 -2.73
CA ILE A 248 20.53 8.12 -2.43
C ILE A 248 22.01 8.36 -2.11
N VAL A 249 22.61 7.54 -1.26
CA VAL A 249 24.04 7.62 -0.90
C VAL A 249 24.91 7.43 -2.14
N HIS A 250 24.58 6.46 -2.99
CA HIS A 250 25.34 6.20 -4.21
C HIS A 250 25.28 7.37 -5.20
N GLU A 251 24.11 8.01 -5.35
CA GLU A 251 23.96 9.23 -6.16
C GLU A 251 24.83 10.39 -5.64
N LEU A 252 24.93 10.53 -4.31
CA LEU A 252 25.76 11.56 -3.68
C LEU A 252 27.28 11.28 -3.81
N ASP A 253 27.68 10.01 -3.78
CA ASP A 253 29.06 9.55 -3.97
C ASP A 253 29.54 9.80 -5.40
N GLN A 254 28.74 9.43 -6.41
CA GLN A 254 29.07 9.68 -7.83
C GLN A 254 29.23 11.18 -8.14
N GLY A 255 28.48 12.04 -7.45
CA GLY A 255 28.62 13.50 -7.55
C GLY A 255 29.91 14.07 -6.94
N GLN A 256 30.79 13.23 -6.38
CA GLN A 256 31.98 13.60 -5.59
C GLN A 256 31.68 14.54 -4.42
N GLN A 257 30.45 14.52 -3.89
CA GLN A 257 30.07 15.44 -2.82
C GLN A 257 30.44 14.90 -1.42
N LEU A 258 30.62 13.59 -1.29
CA LEU A 258 30.86 12.86 -0.03
C LEU A 258 31.82 11.69 -0.24
N SER A 259 32.50 11.26 0.82
CA SER A 259 33.17 9.96 0.89
C SER A 259 32.15 8.84 0.98
N SER A 260 32.50 7.63 0.51
CA SER A 260 31.65 6.43 0.61
C SER A 260 31.05 6.27 2.02
N ILE A 261 29.72 6.33 2.10
CA ILE A 261 28.94 6.21 3.35
C ILE A 261 28.42 4.77 3.43
N GLY A 262 28.76 4.06 4.50
CA GLY A 262 28.20 2.73 4.75
C GLY A 262 26.72 2.82 5.13
N VAL A 263 25.86 1.95 4.57
CA VAL A 263 24.44 1.86 4.95
C VAL A 263 24.17 0.48 5.53
N GLU A 264 23.93 0.42 6.84
CA GLU A 264 23.83 -0.84 7.59
C GLU A 264 22.42 -1.05 8.15
N LEU A 265 21.92 -2.28 7.99
CA LEU A 265 20.70 -2.73 8.66
C LEU A 265 21.08 -3.25 10.05
N VAL A 266 20.54 -2.64 11.09
CA VAL A 266 20.83 -3.03 12.47
C VAL A 266 19.57 -3.55 13.15
N ASP A 267 19.76 -4.58 13.98
CA ASP A 267 18.71 -5.14 14.80
C ASP A 267 18.11 -4.08 15.75
N ASN A 268 16.79 -4.15 15.92
CA ASN A 268 16.00 -3.10 16.55
C ASN A 268 15.64 -3.40 18.02
N GLU A 269 15.78 -4.65 18.47
CA GLU A 269 15.26 -5.08 19.79
C GLU A 269 15.81 -4.25 20.94
N LEU A 270 17.13 -4.01 20.95
CA LEU A 270 17.79 -3.18 21.97
C LEU A 270 17.28 -1.73 21.97
N ALA A 271 17.08 -1.15 20.77
CA ALA A 271 16.63 0.22 20.63
C ALA A 271 15.17 0.40 21.07
N ILE A 272 14.33 -0.63 20.90
CA ILE A 272 12.96 -0.68 21.41
C ILE A 272 12.95 -0.73 22.94
N LEU A 273 13.86 -1.46 23.57
CA LEU A 273 13.97 -1.43 25.04
C LEU A 273 14.42 -0.05 25.52
N TYR A 274 15.45 0.52 24.90
CA TYR A 274 15.93 1.86 25.26
C TYR A 274 14.84 2.93 25.10
N MET A 275 14.11 2.96 23.98
CA MET A 275 13.09 4.00 23.73
C MET A 275 11.97 4.02 24.77
N ASN A 276 11.67 2.87 25.40
CA ASN A 276 10.62 2.74 26.42
C ASN A 276 11.17 2.85 27.86
N SER A 277 12.49 2.98 28.02
CA SER A 277 13.12 3.11 29.33
C SER A 277 12.92 4.51 29.92
N LYS A 278 12.81 4.60 31.26
CA LYS A 278 12.82 5.87 32.00
C LYS A 278 14.12 6.65 31.77
N LYS A 279 15.21 5.92 31.47
CA LYS A 279 16.52 6.52 31.18
C LYS A 279 16.49 7.34 29.90
N SER A 280 15.89 6.82 28.82
CA SER A 280 15.79 7.58 27.56
C SER A 280 14.88 8.80 27.69
N GLU A 281 13.83 8.72 28.51
CA GLU A 281 12.97 9.87 28.84
C GLU A 281 13.73 10.94 29.62
N ALA A 282 14.56 10.54 30.58
CA ALA A 282 15.38 11.47 31.35
C ALA A 282 16.47 12.14 30.51
N GLU A 283 17.10 11.38 29.61
CA GLU A 283 18.17 11.85 28.72
C GLU A 283 17.66 12.73 27.58
N PHE A 284 16.51 12.39 26.98
CA PHE A 284 15.92 13.07 25.83
C PHE A 284 14.42 13.36 26.04
N ARG A 285 14.13 14.26 26.99
CA ARG A 285 12.74 14.59 27.41
C ARG A 285 11.84 15.06 26.27
N ASP A 286 12.40 15.86 25.37
CA ASP A 286 11.64 16.48 24.28
C ASP A 286 11.58 15.59 23.02
N TYR A 287 12.25 14.44 23.02
CA TYR A 287 12.31 13.58 21.84
C TYR A 287 11.15 12.57 21.84
N PRO A 288 10.40 12.46 20.72
CA PRO A 288 9.44 11.38 20.56
C PRO A 288 10.17 10.02 20.59
N PRO A 289 9.46 8.92 20.93
CA PRO A 289 10.08 7.60 21.10
C PRO A 289 10.94 7.15 19.91
N VAL A 290 10.49 7.39 18.67
CA VAL A 290 11.21 7.03 17.44
C VAL A 290 12.57 7.74 17.32
N LEU A 291 12.70 8.99 17.79
CA LEU A 291 14.01 9.67 17.80
C LEU A 291 14.92 9.10 18.88
N ARG A 292 14.38 8.69 20.03
CA ARG A 292 15.17 8.01 21.09
C ARG A 292 15.65 6.64 20.62
N GLN A 293 14.81 5.91 19.90
CA GLN A 293 15.17 4.66 19.22
C GLN A 293 16.31 4.88 18.20
N ALA A 294 16.21 5.91 17.35
CA ALA A 294 17.27 6.26 16.39
C ALA A 294 18.61 6.59 17.06
N VAL A 295 18.58 7.26 18.22
CA VAL A 295 19.80 7.51 19.02
C VAL A 295 20.42 6.20 19.51
N SER A 296 19.63 5.26 20.02
CA SER A 296 20.12 3.96 20.48
C SER A 296 20.74 3.14 19.34
N LEU A 297 20.12 3.14 18.15
CA LEU A 297 20.67 2.49 16.96
C LEU A 297 22.04 3.09 16.57
N ALA A 298 22.15 4.42 16.59
CA ALA A 298 23.41 5.11 16.31
C ALA A 298 24.48 4.84 17.37
N ARG A 299 24.11 4.70 18.65
CA ARG A 299 25.04 4.33 19.72
C ARG A 299 25.51 2.89 19.60
N ARG A 300 24.59 1.97 19.26
CA ARG A 300 24.91 0.54 19.05
C ARG A 300 25.94 0.34 17.95
N ILE A 301 25.85 1.06 16.84
CA ILE A 301 26.85 0.91 15.76
C ILE A 301 28.20 1.53 16.12
N GLN A 302 28.22 2.54 17.00
CA GLN A 302 29.46 3.15 17.48
C GLN A 302 30.16 2.28 18.52
N ASP A 303 29.40 1.77 19.51
CA ASP A 303 29.90 0.92 20.58
C ASP A 303 28.76 0.03 21.11
N PRO A 304 28.66 -1.21 20.62
CA PRO A 304 27.65 -2.15 21.10
C PRO A 304 27.79 -2.44 22.60
N LEU A 305 29.03 -2.54 23.10
CA LEU A 305 29.29 -2.94 24.48
C LEU A 305 28.72 -1.92 25.47
N ILE A 306 28.91 -0.63 25.20
CA ILE A 306 28.28 0.45 25.98
C ILE A 306 26.75 0.33 25.92
N GLU A 307 26.18 0.18 24.72
CA GLU A 307 24.72 0.21 24.57
C GLU A 307 24.03 -0.98 25.26
N PHE A 308 24.57 -2.19 25.14
CA PHE A 308 24.07 -3.37 25.87
C PHE A 308 24.25 -3.23 27.39
N ALA A 309 25.38 -2.70 27.85
CA ALA A 309 25.64 -2.51 29.28
C ALA A 309 24.67 -1.52 29.95
N GLN A 310 24.13 -0.57 29.18
CA GLN A 310 23.13 0.38 29.69
C GLN A 310 21.79 -0.30 30.04
N VAL A 311 21.41 -1.35 29.30
CA VAL A 311 20.17 -2.10 29.50
C VAL A 311 20.35 -3.23 30.53
N CYS A 312 21.59 -3.67 30.77
CA CYS A 312 21.95 -4.63 31.82
C CYS A 312 21.99 -4.03 33.25
N SER A 313 21.32 -2.90 33.47
CA SER A 313 21.31 -2.23 34.78
C SER A 313 20.22 -2.80 35.72
N SER A 314 19.98 -2.14 36.86
CA SER A 314 19.25 -2.67 38.03
C SER A 314 17.83 -3.19 37.76
N ASP A 315 17.22 -2.86 36.63
CA ASP A 315 15.85 -3.23 36.27
C ASP A 315 15.76 -4.56 35.47
N GLU A 316 16.88 -5.28 35.27
CA GLU A 316 16.93 -6.57 34.57
C GLU A 316 16.36 -6.57 33.13
N ASP A 317 16.19 -5.39 32.52
CA ASP A 317 15.62 -5.20 31.17
C ASP A 317 16.35 -6.03 30.09
N ILE A 318 17.63 -6.35 30.32
CA ILE A 318 18.41 -7.21 29.42
C ILE A 318 17.76 -8.59 29.23
N LEU A 319 17.01 -9.10 30.21
CA LEU A 319 16.33 -10.38 30.10
C LEU A 319 15.14 -10.35 29.12
N CYS A 320 14.69 -9.16 28.71
CA CYS A 320 13.69 -9.00 27.66
C CYS A 320 14.27 -9.19 26.25
N LEU A 321 15.59 -9.16 26.09
CA LEU A 321 16.24 -9.51 24.84
C LEU A 321 16.26 -11.03 24.67
N LYS A 322 16.01 -11.49 23.44
CA LYS A 322 15.98 -12.92 23.11
C LYS A 322 17.33 -13.37 22.61
N PHE A 323 18.20 -13.82 23.51
CA PHE A 323 19.51 -14.38 23.16
C PHE A 323 19.39 -15.83 22.67
N HIS A 324 18.40 -16.59 23.16
CA HIS A 324 18.19 -17.98 22.78
C HIS A 324 16.70 -18.38 22.83
N PRO A 325 16.20 -19.24 21.92
CA PRO A 325 14.80 -19.67 21.92
C PRO A 325 14.31 -20.34 23.22
N LEU A 326 15.22 -20.98 23.97
CA LEU A 326 14.93 -21.66 25.23
C LEU A 326 15.30 -20.85 26.48
N GLN A 327 15.60 -19.56 26.33
CA GLN A 327 16.03 -18.69 27.43
C GLN A 327 15.03 -18.67 28.59
N GLU A 328 13.73 -18.75 28.31
CA GLU A 328 12.66 -18.76 29.30
C GLU A 328 12.63 -20.03 30.16
N HIS A 329 13.32 -21.09 29.74
CA HIS A 329 13.43 -22.35 30.48
C HIS A 329 14.66 -22.42 31.38
N VAL A 330 15.53 -21.40 31.34
CA VAL A 330 16.72 -21.31 32.18
C VAL A 330 16.37 -20.58 33.47
N VAL A 331 17.00 -20.96 34.58
CA VAL A 331 16.84 -20.24 35.85
C VAL A 331 17.36 -18.81 35.67
N LYS A 332 16.50 -17.82 35.96
CA LYS A 332 16.79 -16.40 35.73
C LYS A 332 18.11 -15.95 36.34
N GLU A 333 18.40 -16.37 37.58
CA GLU A 333 19.64 -16.02 38.29
C GLU A 333 20.89 -16.58 37.61
N GLU A 334 20.83 -17.82 37.09
CA GLU A 334 21.95 -18.44 36.37
C GLU A 334 22.21 -17.72 35.04
N LEU A 335 21.15 -17.40 34.30
CA LEU A 335 21.25 -16.63 33.06
C LEU A 335 21.83 -15.24 33.31
N LEU A 336 21.34 -14.55 34.34
CA LEU A 336 21.80 -13.21 34.70
C LEU A 336 23.28 -13.25 35.11
N ASN A 337 23.68 -14.22 35.93
CA ASN A 337 25.08 -14.43 36.32
C ASN A 337 25.98 -14.71 35.10
N ALA A 338 25.51 -15.52 34.15
CA ALA A 338 26.24 -15.77 32.91
C ALA A 338 26.41 -14.48 32.09
N LEU A 339 25.36 -13.67 31.95
CA LEU A 339 25.43 -12.36 31.27
C LEU A 339 26.40 -11.40 31.98
N TYR A 340 26.34 -11.31 33.32
CA TYR A 340 27.27 -10.51 34.12
C TYR A 340 28.73 -10.92 33.91
N CYS A 341 29.01 -12.22 33.93
CA CYS A 341 30.33 -12.76 33.63
C CYS A 341 30.81 -12.35 32.24
N GLU A 342 29.96 -12.42 31.22
CA GLU A 342 30.32 -11.99 29.87
C GLU A 342 30.60 -10.49 29.76
N PHE A 343 29.81 -9.63 30.43
CA PHE A 343 30.14 -8.20 30.50
C PHE A 343 31.49 -7.95 31.17
N ILE A 344 31.78 -8.62 32.28
CA ILE A 344 33.09 -8.50 32.95
C ILE A 344 34.20 -8.93 31.97
N ASN A 345 34.06 -10.06 31.29
CA ASN A 345 35.06 -10.54 30.34
C ASN A 345 35.31 -9.52 29.21
N ARG A 346 34.24 -9.07 28.53
CA ARG A 346 34.36 -8.15 27.39
C ARG A 346 34.83 -6.75 27.80
N VAL A 347 34.36 -6.22 28.92
CA VAL A 347 34.76 -4.89 29.41
C VAL A 347 36.22 -4.84 29.81
N ASN A 348 36.75 -5.89 30.44
CA ASN A 348 38.16 -5.93 30.83
C ASN A 348 39.09 -6.24 29.65
N GLU A 349 38.58 -6.88 28.58
CA GLU A 349 39.32 -7.07 27.33
C GLU A 349 39.45 -5.77 26.53
N VAL A 350 38.36 -5.00 26.41
CA VAL A 350 38.33 -3.73 25.65
C VAL A 350 38.95 -2.57 26.45
N GLY A 351 38.72 -2.55 27.76
CA GLY A 351 39.07 -1.44 28.64
C GLY A 351 38.01 -0.34 28.70
N VAL A 352 38.14 0.55 29.69
CA VAL A 352 37.22 1.68 29.92
C VAL A 352 38.01 2.97 30.05
N ASP A 353 37.67 3.97 29.24
CA ASP A 353 38.17 5.34 29.42
C ASP A 353 37.34 6.05 30.49
N VAL A 354 37.95 6.24 31.66
CA VAL A 354 37.33 6.90 32.82
C VAL A 354 36.99 8.36 32.53
N ASN A 355 37.83 9.09 31.79
CA ASN A 355 37.56 10.49 31.45
C ASN A 355 36.34 10.60 30.53
N ARG A 356 36.23 9.69 29.55
CA ARG A 356 35.05 9.59 28.69
C ARG A 356 33.79 9.25 29.48
N ALA A 357 33.88 8.35 30.46
CA ALA A 357 32.76 8.02 31.34
C ALA A 357 32.33 9.19 32.25
N ILE A 358 33.27 10.00 32.74
CA ILE A 358 32.95 11.22 33.49
C ILE A 358 32.25 12.24 32.59
N ALA A 359 32.76 12.45 31.36
CA ALA A 359 32.20 13.42 30.42
C ALA A 359 30.84 13.00 29.82
N HIS A 360 30.61 11.69 29.66
CA HIS A 360 29.44 11.15 28.97
C HIS A 360 28.70 10.13 29.84
N PRO A 361 27.53 10.50 30.41
CA PRO A 361 26.78 9.61 31.32
C PRO A 361 26.40 8.25 30.73
N TYR A 362 26.20 8.16 29.42
CA TYR A 362 25.80 6.90 28.79
C TYR A 362 26.90 5.83 28.81
N SER A 363 28.19 6.21 28.85
CA SER A 363 29.32 5.26 28.92
C SER A 363 29.69 4.84 30.36
N GLN A 364 29.11 5.48 31.37
CA GLN A 364 29.32 5.14 32.79
C GLN A 364 28.88 3.72 33.15
N ALA A 365 27.94 3.16 32.38
CA ALA A 365 27.41 1.82 32.60
C ALA A 365 28.48 0.72 32.57
N LEU A 366 29.61 0.95 31.88
CA LEU A 366 30.71 -0.02 31.81
C LEU A 366 31.51 -0.14 33.10
N ILE A 367 31.60 0.91 33.92
CA ILE A 367 32.52 0.98 35.06
C ILE A 367 32.24 -0.11 36.09
N GLN A 368 30.97 -0.48 36.27
CA GLN A 368 30.59 -1.52 37.23
C GLN A 368 31.13 -2.92 36.87
N TYR A 369 31.53 -3.14 35.61
CA TYR A 369 32.03 -4.43 35.12
C TYR A 369 33.56 -4.51 35.06
N VAL A 370 34.28 -3.44 35.43
CA VAL A 370 35.75 -3.47 35.53
C VAL A 370 36.18 -4.33 36.72
N CYS A 371 37.21 -5.16 36.54
CA CYS A 371 37.74 -6.05 37.56
C CYS A 371 38.06 -5.29 38.86
N GLY A 372 37.49 -5.75 39.98
CA GLY A 372 37.65 -5.14 41.30
C GLY A 372 36.70 -3.98 41.61
N LEU A 373 35.97 -3.49 40.60
CA LEU A 373 34.84 -2.58 40.75
C LEU A 373 33.51 -3.36 40.83
N GLY A 374 32.46 -2.60 41.11
CA GLY A 374 31.08 -3.04 41.17
C GLY A 374 30.19 -1.79 41.26
N PRO A 375 28.86 -1.91 41.28
CA PRO A 375 27.96 -0.74 41.18
C PRO A 375 28.28 0.37 42.20
N ARG A 376 28.56 -0.02 43.45
CA ARG A 376 28.91 0.91 44.54
C ARG A 376 30.26 1.60 44.32
N LYS A 377 31.30 0.82 44.02
CA LYS A 377 32.66 1.36 43.82
C LYS A 377 32.75 2.20 42.54
N GLY A 378 32.09 1.77 41.47
CA GLY A 378 32.04 2.48 40.20
C GLY A 378 31.35 3.84 40.34
N THR A 379 30.23 3.90 41.08
CA THR A 379 29.55 5.18 41.36
C THR A 379 30.44 6.11 42.20
N HIS A 380 31.22 5.58 43.14
CA HIS A 380 32.14 6.39 43.94
C HIS A 380 33.33 6.92 43.13
N LEU A 381 33.82 6.15 42.16
CA LEU A 381 34.90 6.56 41.25
C LEU A 381 34.49 7.71 40.32
N LEU A 382 33.20 7.81 40.00
CA LEU A 382 32.63 8.83 39.12
C LEU A 382 32.25 10.14 39.83
N LYS A 383 32.31 10.18 41.17
CA LYS A 383 32.07 11.38 41.98
C LYS A 383 33.39 12.09 42.25
#